data_AF-A0A662IXW8-F1
#
_entry.id   AF-A0A662IXW8-F1
#
_cell.length_a   1.000
_cell.length_b   1.000
_cell.length_c   1.000
_cell.angle_alpha   90.00
_cell.angle_beta   90.00
_cell.angle_gamma   90.00
#
_symmetry.space_group_name_H-M   'P 1'
#
loop_
_entity.id
_entity.type
_entity.pdbx_description
1 polymer ?
#
loop_
_entity_poly.entity_id
_entity_poly.type
_entity_poly.pdbx_seq_one_letter_code
_entity_poly.pdbx_strand_id
1 'polypeptide(L)'
;VDDREETVAKKVRDAETEWVPYVAVVGSREQAAGTLSVRVRRDRSVREMKPDELAELVKKEVGDKPRLPLYEPKLLSMRPRFK
;
A
#
# COMPACT_ATOMS: atom_id res chain seq x y z
N VAL A 1 3.96 -6.11 1.87
CA VAL A 1 4.99 -5.23 1.28
C VAL A 1 5.43 -5.87 -0.01
N ASP A 2 5.27 -5.17 -1.13
CA ASP A 2 5.65 -5.69 -2.43
C ASP A 2 7.14 -5.40 -2.72
N ASP A 3 7.97 -6.38 -2.36
CA ASP A 3 9.42 -6.38 -2.50
C ASP A 3 9.92 -7.06 -3.78
N ARG A 4 9.02 -7.48 -4.68
CA ARG A 4 9.38 -8.18 -5.93
C ARG A 4 10.21 -7.28 -6.85
N GLU A 5 11.13 -7.83 -7.65
CA GLU A 5 11.87 -7.08 -8.66
C GLU A 5 11.03 -6.83 -9.91
N GLU A 6 10.01 -5.99 -9.78
CA GLU A 6 9.05 -5.64 -10.83
C GLU A 6 8.90 -4.13 -10.93
N THR A 7 8.48 -3.63 -12.11
CA THR A 7 8.27 -2.19 -12.29
C THR A 7 7.18 -1.66 -11.36
N VAL A 8 7.35 -0.43 -10.88
CA VAL A 8 6.36 0.22 -9.98
C VAL A 8 4.97 0.21 -10.61
N ALA A 9 4.87 0.49 -11.90
CA ALA A 9 3.59 0.46 -12.62
C ALA A 9 2.92 -0.91 -12.57
N LYS A 10 3.68 -2.00 -12.72
CA LYS A 10 3.16 -3.36 -12.64
C LYS A 10 2.68 -3.69 -11.22
N LYS A 11 3.49 -3.39 -10.20
CA LYS A 11 3.10 -3.58 -8.78
C LYS A 11 1.81 -2.85 -8.42
N VAL A 12 1.69 -1.60 -8.87
CA VAL A 12 0.49 -0.80 -8.60
C VAL A 12 -0.73 -1.39 -9.31
N ARG A 13 -0.58 -1.84 -10.57
CA ARG A 13 -1.67 -2.51 -11.30
C ARG A 13 -2.10 -3.82 -10.62
N ASP A 14 -1.15 -4.62 -10.16
CA ASP A 14 -1.44 -5.86 -9.41
C ASP A 14 -2.24 -5.53 -8.14
N ALA A 15 -1.79 -4.55 -7.35
CA ALA A 15 -2.47 -4.13 -6.12
C ALA A 15 -3.89 -3.58 -6.40
N GLU A 16 -4.08 -2.81 -7.47
CA GLU A 16 -5.39 -2.33 -7.91
C GLU A 16 -6.33 -3.50 -8.31
N THR A 17 -5.77 -4.54 -8.93
CA THR A 17 -6.48 -5.77 -9.33
C THR A 17 -6.86 -6.62 -8.12
N GLU A 18 -6.00 -6.69 -7.11
CA GLU A 18 -6.23 -7.37 -5.82
C GLU A 18 -7.15 -6.57 -4.87
N TRP A 19 -7.81 -5.50 -5.35
CA TRP A 19 -8.73 -4.68 -4.57
C TRP A 19 -8.10 -4.00 -3.35
N VAL A 20 -6.79 -3.73 -3.40
CA VAL A 20 -6.08 -3.02 -2.32
C VAL A 20 -6.63 -1.58 -2.20
N PRO A 21 -7.14 -1.14 -1.02
CA PRO A 21 -7.74 0.18 -0.86
C PRO A 21 -6.74 1.34 -0.98
N TYR A 22 -5.53 1.13 -0.47
CA TYR A 22 -4.46 2.12 -0.39
C TYR A 22 -3.16 1.52 -0.91
N VAL A 23 -2.56 2.17 -1.91
CA VAL A 23 -1.25 1.77 -2.44
C VAL A 23 -0.26 2.91 -2.20
N ALA A 24 0.65 2.72 -1.25
CA ALA A 24 1.72 3.68 -0.97
C ALA A 24 2.99 3.29 -1.73
N VAL A 25 3.49 4.22 -2.54
CA VAL A 25 4.72 4.05 -3.31
C VAL A 25 5.87 4.71 -2.56
N VAL A 26 6.97 3.97 -2.39
CA VAL A 26 8.19 4.44 -1.74
C VAL A 26 9.34 4.34 -2.75
N GLY A 27 9.74 5.47 -3.32
CA GLY A 27 10.92 5.59 -4.17
C GLY A 27 11.99 6.47 -3.52
N SER A 28 13.06 6.75 -4.27
CA SER A 28 14.16 7.58 -3.78
C SER A 28 13.75 9.04 -3.52
N ARG A 29 12.76 9.55 -4.29
CA ARG A 29 12.25 10.92 -4.12
C ARG A 29 11.41 11.04 -2.85
N GLU A 30 10.54 10.06 -2.62
CA GLU A 30 9.66 9.94 -1.46
C GLU A 30 10.47 9.78 -0.18
N GLN A 31 11.52 8.95 -0.21
CA GLN A 31 12.45 8.81 0.92
C GLN A 31 13.17 10.12 1.26
N ALA A 32 13.63 10.86 0.25
CA ALA A 32 14.30 12.15 0.47
C ALA A 32 13.34 13.23 1.00
N ALA A 33 12.09 13.23 0.54
CA ALA A 33 11.07 14.19 0.97
C ALA A 33 10.37 13.81 2.29
N GLY A 34 10.49 12.56 2.74
CA GLY A 34 9.77 12.05 3.91
C GLY A 34 8.26 11.93 3.70
N THR A 35 7.81 11.92 2.43
CA THR A 35 6.40 11.81 2.03
C THR A 35 6.16 10.51 1.27
N LEU A 36 4.90 10.09 1.18
CA LEU A 36 4.46 8.93 0.43
C LEU A 36 3.51 9.37 -0.68
N SER A 37 3.72 8.83 -1.89
CA SER A 37 2.71 8.91 -2.94
C SER A 37 1.68 7.81 -2.71
N VAL A 38 0.49 8.18 -2.24
CA VAL A 38 -0.58 7.25 -1.89
C VAL A 38 -1.66 7.31 -2.96
N ARG A 39 -1.92 6.17 -3.59
CA ARG A 39 -3.09 5.97 -4.46
C ARG A 39 -4.25 5.43 -3.65
N VAL A 40 -5.37 6.11 -3.74
CA VAL A 40 -6.61 5.75 -3.05
C VAL A 40 -7.57 5.16 -4.08
N ARG A 41 -7.95 3.89 -3.89
CA ARG A 41 -8.79 3.19 -4.86
C ARG A 41 -10.21 3.75 -4.93
N ARG A 42 -10.78 4.17 -3.79
CA ARG A 42 -12.17 4.64 -3.68
C ARG A 42 -12.46 5.84 -4.58
N ASP A 43 -11.57 6.83 -4.57
CA ASP A 43 -11.75 8.08 -5.31
C ASP A 43 -10.86 8.17 -6.56
N ARG A 44 -10.05 7.12 -6.82
CA ARG A 44 -9.07 7.06 -7.90
C ARG A 44 -8.11 8.27 -7.89
N SER A 45 -7.84 8.82 -6.71
CA SER A 45 -6.94 9.95 -6.53
C SER A 45 -5.54 9.50 -6.14
N VAL A 46 -4.56 10.33 -6.48
CA VAL A 46 -3.19 10.22 -5.99
C VAL A 46 -2.93 11.40 -5.09
N ARG A 47 -2.47 11.13 -3.87
CA ARG A 47 -2.20 12.16 -2.86
C ARG A 47 -0.80 11.95 -2.30
N GLU A 48 -0.06 13.04 -2.14
CA GLU A 48 1.17 13.02 -1.36
C GLU A 48 0.83 13.34 0.08
N MET A 49 1.25 12.47 1.00
CA MET A 49 0.99 12.63 2.44
C MET A 49 2.12 12.01 3.25
N LYS A 50 2.23 12.39 4.52
CA LYS A 50 3.21 11.75 5.42
C LYS A 50 2.77 10.33 5.80
N PRO A 51 3.72 9.44 6.16
CA PRO A 51 3.37 8.12 6.69
C PRO A 51 2.40 8.17 7.88
N ASP A 52 2.54 9.15 8.76
CA ASP A 52 1.69 9.32 9.93
C ASP A 52 0.24 9.70 9.54
N GLU A 53 0.09 10.60 8.56
CA GLU A 53 -1.21 11.01 8.04
C GLU A 53 -1.95 9.83 7.40
N LEU A 54 -1.23 8.99 6.64
CA LEU A 54 -1.80 7.75 6.09
C LEU A 54 -2.27 6.80 7.20
N ALA A 55 -1.46 6.63 8.25
CA ALA A 55 -1.80 5.76 9.37
C ALA A 55 -3.05 6.25 10.11
N GLU A 56 -3.18 7.55 10.33
CA GLU A 56 -4.38 8.16 10.94
C GLU A 56 -5.61 7.98 10.06
N LEU A 57 -5.48 8.19 8.74
CA LEU A 57 -6.58 8.03 7.78
C LEU A 57 -7.09 6.59 7.78
N VAL A 58 -6.20 5.60 7.74
CA VAL A 58 -6.57 4.18 7.84
C VAL A 58 -7.21 3.86 9.18
N LYS A 59 -6.66 4.36 10.30
CA LYS A 59 -7.25 4.16 11.63
C LYS A 59 -8.67 4.72 11.71
N LYS A 60 -8.91 5.89 11.13
CA LYS A 60 -10.22 6.54 11.08
C LYS A 60 -11.23 5.74 10.24
N GLU A 61 -10.80 5.19 9.11
CA GLU A 61 -11.69 4.36 8.27
C GLU A 61 -12.03 3.01 8.90
N VAL A 62 -11.06 2.38 9.56
CA VAL A 62 -11.29 1.13 10.31
C VAL A 62 -12.30 1.38 11.43
N GLY A 63 -12.15 2.47 12.19
CA GLY A 63 -13.04 2.80 13.30
C GLY A 63 -13.08 1.66 14.32
N ASP A 64 -14.28 1.19 14.64
CA ASP A 64 -14.54 0.09 15.60
C ASP A 64 -14.47 -1.31 14.98
N LYS A 65 -13.99 -1.45 13.73
CA LYS A 65 -13.85 -2.76 13.10
C LYS A 65 -12.69 -3.55 13.71
N PRO A 66 -12.79 -4.89 13.77
CA PRO A 66 -11.73 -5.73 14.32
C PRO A 66 -10.44 -5.58 13.51
N ARG A 67 -9.31 -5.48 14.23
CA ARG A 67 -7.96 -5.50 13.65
C ARG A 67 -7.44 -6.93 13.70
N LEU A 68 -7.41 -7.58 12.55
CA LEU A 68 -6.86 -8.93 12.45
C LEU A 68 -5.33 -8.87 12.25
N PRO A 69 -4.57 -9.81 12.82
CA PRO A 69 -3.16 -9.96 12.50
C PRO A 69 -2.99 -10.38 11.03
N LEU A 70 -1.79 -10.14 10.48
CA LEU A 70 -1.42 -10.68 9.18
C LEU A 70 -1.26 -12.20 9.29
N TYR A 71 -2.15 -12.95 8.65
CA TYR A 71 -2.07 -14.42 8.56
C TYR A 71 -1.07 -14.90 7.48
N GLU A 72 -0.59 -13.98 6.66
CA GLU A 72 0.34 -14.25 5.57
C GLU A 72 1.69 -13.55 5.83
N PRO A 73 2.78 -14.02 5.19
CA PRO A 73 4.06 -13.32 5.23
C PRO A 73 3.93 -11.84 4.86
N LYS A 74 4.69 -11.01 5.57
CA LYS A 74 4.75 -9.56 5.37
C LYS A 74 5.24 -9.19 3.97
N LEU A 75 6.14 -9.99 3.40
CA LEU A 75 6.71 -9.81 2.07
C LEU A 75 5.90 -10.60 1.04
N LEU A 76 5.56 -9.96 -0.08
CA LEU A 76 4.80 -10.62 -1.15
C LEU A 76 5.67 -11.67 -1.87
N SER A 77 7.00 -11.49 -1.92
CA SER A 77 7.94 -12.46 -2.47
C SER A 77 7.88 -13.83 -1.78
N MET A 78 7.56 -13.85 -0.48
CA MET A 78 7.51 -15.06 0.36
C MET A 78 6.14 -15.75 0.32
N ARG A 79 5.14 -15.14 -0.32
CA ARG A 79 3.80 -15.74 -0.43
C ARG A 79 3.82 -16.83 -1.50
N PRO A 80 3.17 -17.98 -1.27
CA PRO A 80 3.01 -18.99 -2.31
C PRO A 80 2.34 -18.39 -3.56
N ARG A 81 2.97 -18.58 -4.73
CA ARG A 81 2.39 -18.19 -6.01
C ARG A 81 1.72 -19.41 -6.61
N PHE A 82 0.39 -19.41 -6.63
CA PHE A 82 -0.37 -20.40 -7.38
C PHE A 82 -0.34 -19.99 -8.86
N LYS A 83 0.19 -20.88 -9.70
CA LYS A 83 0.26 -20.75 -11.16
C LYS A 83 -0.85 -21.57 -11.80
#